data_AF-A0A9E8NB08-F1
#
_entry.id   AF-A0A9E8NB08-F1
#
_cell.length_a   1.000
_cell.length_b   1.000
_cell.length_c   1.000
_cell.angle_alpha   90.00
_cell.angle_beta   90.00
_cell.angle_gamma   90.00
#
_symmetry.space_group_name_H-M   'P 1'
#
loop_
_entity.id
_entity.type
_entity.pdbx_description
1 polymer ?
#
loop_
_entity_poly.entity_id
_entity_poly.type
_entity_poly.pdbx_seq_one_letter_code
_entity_poly.pdbx_strand_id
1 'polypeptide(L)'
;MKTTLLKYLSVALASTLKFFGGPIAGVILKLTWVETAICSAVGMMFTVLLLTYVGGGIQALLKKHRKSPAKKFTRTTRIAVNIWKRFGIIGIAFLTPPLFTPIFGPILAVAFKVPRASIFLWMSISAILWGLGISYIAHKVHFIQDWIK
;
A
#
# COMPACT_ATOMS: atom_id res chain seq x y z
N MET A 1 16.76 11.29 21.43
CA MET A 1 15.48 10.53 21.41
C MET A 1 14.43 11.13 20.47
N LYS A 2 14.10 12.44 20.57
CA LYS A 2 13.12 13.08 19.66
C LYS A 2 13.48 13.00 18.17
N THR A 3 14.76 13.08 17.84
CA THR A 3 15.27 13.04 16.45
C THR A 3 15.09 11.68 15.78
N THR A 4 15.30 10.57 16.49
CA THR A 4 15.13 9.22 15.92
C THR A 4 13.67 8.90 15.65
N LEU A 5 12.77 9.32 16.55
CA LEU A 5 11.32 9.15 16.37
C LEU A 5 10.80 9.89 15.14
N LEU A 6 11.24 11.14 14.94
CA LEU A 6 10.91 11.93 13.75
C LEU A 6 11.34 11.23 12.46
N LYS A 7 12.51 10.59 12.45
CA LYS A 7 12.98 9.84 11.28
C LYS A 7 12.06 8.67 10.93
N TYR A 8 11.69 7.84 11.91
CA TYR A 8 10.75 6.73 11.68
C TYR A 8 9.40 7.24 11.19
N LEU A 9 8.91 8.35 11.76
CA LEU A 9 7.65 8.97 11.38
C LEU A 9 7.68 9.48 9.93
N SER A 10 8.77 10.14 9.52
CA SER A 10 8.95 10.60 8.14
C SER A 10 8.97 9.45 7.14
N VAL A 11 9.63 8.34 7.46
CA VAL A 11 9.65 7.12 6.61
C VAL A 11 8.24 6.53 6.50
N ALA A 12 7.55 6.39 7.62
CA ALA A 12 6.18 5.87 7.64
C ALA A 12 5.24 6.78 6.82
N LEU A 13 5.29 8.10 7.03
CA LEU A 13 4.48 9.06 6.28
C LEU A 13 4.81 9.03 4.78
N ALA A 14 6.09 8.95 4.39
CA ALA A 14 6.46 8.86 2.99
C ALA A 14 5.91 7.59 2.32
N SER A 15 5.93 6.46 3.04
CA SER A 15 5.41 5.17 2.55
C SER A 15 3.88 5.11 2.43
N THR A 16 3.15 5.95 3.17
CA THR A 16 1.67 5.96 3.16
C THR A 16 1.09 6.40 1.81
N LEU A 17 1.73 7.38 1.15
CA LEU A 17 1.29 7.92 -0.15
C LEU A 17 1.85 7.10 -1.32
N LYS A 18 3.12 6.70 -1.24
CA LYS A 18 3.76 5.87 -2.26
C LYS A 18 4.74 4.94 -1.55
N PHE A 19 4.57 3.63 -1.70
CA PHE A 19 5.36 2.62 -0.98
C PHE A 19 6.88 2.86 -1.10
N PHE A 20 7.34 3.26 -2.29
CA PHE A 20 8.74 3.62 -2.56
C PHE A 20 9.28 4.81 -1.75
N GLY A 21 8.41 5.70 -1.27
CA GLY A 21 8.81 6.84 -0.44
C GLY A 21 9.45 6.42 0.89
N GLY A 22 9.03 5.28 1.44
CA GLY A 22 9.61 4.74 2.68
C GLY A 22 11.09 4.34 2.53
N PRO A 23 11.42 3.41 1.61
CA PRO A 23 12.80 3.02 1.32
C PRO A 23 13.72 4.18 0.96
N ILE A 24 13.24 5.14 0.14
CA ILE A 24 14.01 6.33 -0.23
C ILE A 24 14.30 7.20 1.02
N ALA A 25 13.27 7.47 1.84
CA ALA A 25 13.43 8.24 3.06
C ALA A 25 14.35 7.54 4.08
N GLY A 26 14.28 6.21 4.19
CA GLY A 26 15.14 5.43 5.08
C GLY A 26 16.63 5.54 4.73
N VAL A 27 16.94 5.51 3.42
CA VAL A 27 18.31 5.73 2.92
C VAL A 27 18.78 7.15 3.24
N ILE A 28 17.96 8.17 2.97
CA ILE A 28 18.29 9.59 3.25
C ILE A 28 18.56 9.81 4.74
N LEU A 29 17.77 9.17 5.61
CA LEU A 29 17.84 9.34 7.05
C LEU A 29 18.86 8.44 7.74
N LYS A 30 19.59 7.62 6.97
CA LYS A 30 20.61 6.65 7.39
C LYS A 30 20.08 5.60 8.38
N LEU A 31 18.87 5.09 8.15
CA LEU A 31 18.31 3.98 8.92
C LEU A 31 18.90 2.65 8.44
N THR A 32 18.78 1.60 9.25
CA THR A 32 19.08 0.25 8.75
C THR A 32 18.00 -0.22 7.76
N TRP A 33 18.36 -1.17 6.90
CA TRP A 33 17.43 -1.72 5.91
C TRP A 33 16.23 -2.41 6.56
N VAL A 34 16.43 -3.06 7.71
CA VAL A 34 15.36 -3.73 8.47
C VAL A 34 14.39 -2.70 9.07
N GLU A 35 14.91 -1.65 9.73
CA GLU A 35 14.08 -0.60 10.30
C GLU A 35 13.26 0.13 9.23
N THR A 36 13.89 0.38 8.07
CA THR A 36 13.22 1.01 6.93
C THR A 36 12.11 0.13 6.36
N ALA A 37 12.35 -1.18 6.25
CA ALA A 37 11.34 -2.14 5.80
C ALA A 37 10.15 -2.20 6.76
N ILE A 38 10.40 -2.28 8.06
CA ILE A 38 9.35 -2.30 9.09
C ILE A 38 8.56 -0.99 9.07
N CYS A 39 9.21 0.17 9.05
CA CYS A 39 8.53 1.46 9.02
C CYS A 39 7.68 1.63 7.75
N SER A 40 8.17 1.17 6.61
CA SER A 40 7.43 1.21 5.34
C SER A 40 6.22 0.26 5.35
N ALA A 41 6.37 -0.93 5.93
CA ALA A 41 5.27 -1.87 6.08
C ALA A 41 4.19 -1.32 7.04
N VAL A 42 4.59 -0.69 8.15
CA VAL A 42 3.67 -0.04 9.10
C VAL A 42 2.92 1.12 8.44
N GLY A 43 3.63 2.00 7.73
CA GLY A 43 3.00 3.12 7.02
C GLY A 43 2.03 2.66 5.94
N MET A 44 2.39 1.64 5.16
CA MET A 44 1.48 1.00 4.20
C MET A 44 0.23 0.43 4.90
N MET A 45 0.42 -0.37 5.96
CA MET A 45 -0.69 -1.01 6.66
C MET A 45 -1.61 0.01 7.33
N PHE A 46 -1.08 1.14 7.79
CA PHE A 46 -1.90 2.25 8.28
C PHE A 46 -2.85 2.79 7.20
N THR A 47 -2.36 3.03 5.98
CA THR A 47 -3.21 3.42 4.84
C THR A 47 -4.25 2.35 4.51
N VAL A 48 -3.85 1.08 4.49
CA VAL A 48 -4.75 -0.06 4.20
C VAL A 48 -5.87 -0.15 5.24
N LEU A 49 -5.54 -0.02 6.53
CA LEU A 49 -6.52 0.03 7.62
C LEU A 49 -7.49 1.18 7.41
N LEU A 50 -6.99 2.41 7.27
CA LEU A 50 -7.81 3.60 7.11
C LEU A 50 -8.78 3.44 5.94
N LEU A 51 -8.29 3.02 4.77
CA LEU A 51 -9.13 2.83 3.58
C LEU A 51 -10.09 1.64 3.67
N THR A 52 -9.73 0.57 4.36
CA THR A 52 -10.63 -0.58 4.53
C THR A 52 -11.81 -0.24 5.43
N TYR A 53 -11.57 0.47 6.53
CA TYR A 53 -12.61 0.92 7.45
C TYR A 53 -13.45 2.05 6.85
N VAL A 54 -12.79 3.11 6.36
CA VAL A 54 -13.48 4.26 5.75
C VAL A 54 -14.17 3.85 4.46
N GLY A 55 -13.52 3.06 3.60
CA GLY A 55 -14.11 2.57 2.35
C GLY A 55 -15.34 1.72 2.57
N GLY A 56 -15.36 0.87 3.60
CA GLY A 56 -16.55 0.12 3.99
C GLY A 56 -17.71 1.04 4.41
N GLY A 57 -17.41 2.09 5.19
CA GLY A 57 -18.40 3.09 5.61
C GLY A 57 -18.93 3.93 4.44
N ILE A 58 -18.04 4.40 3.57
CA ILE A 58 -18.39 5.15 2.34
C ILE A 58 -19.26 4.29 1.43
N GLN A 59 -18.94 3.01 1.23
CA GLN A 59 -19.78 2.12 0.44
C GLN A 59 -21.19 1.94 1.02
N ALA A 60 -21.29 1.81 2.35
CA ALA A 60 -22.58 1.71 3.02
C ALA A 60 -23.41 3.00 2.87
N LEU A 61 -22.77 4.17 3.05
CA LEU A 61 -23.41 5.48 2.90
C LEU A 61 -23.82 5.76 1.45
N LEU A 62 -22.95 5.46 0.49
CA LEU A 62 -23.24 5.55 -0.93
C LEU A 62 -24.42 4.64 -1.28
N LYS A 63 -24.43 3.39 -0.82
CA LYS A 63 -25.56 2.47 -1.08
C LYS A 63 -26.88 2.98 -0.49
N LYS A 64 -26.84 3.65 0.67
CA LYS A 64 -28.02 4.26 1.32
C LYS A 64 -28.55 5.48 0.57
N HIS A 65 -27.69 6.33 0.02
CA HIS A 65 -28.07 7.56 -0.68
C HIS A 65 -28.21 7.41 -2.21
N ARG A 66 -27.91 6.24 -2.77
CA ARG A 66 -27.95 6.02 -4.21
C ARG A 66 -29.37 5.76 -4.69
N LYS A 67 -29.91 6.68 -5.52
CA LYS A 67 -31.24 6.55 -6.15
C LYS A 67 -31.28 5.64 -7.38
N SER A 68 -30.15 5.39 -8.05
CA SER A 68 -30.07 4.57 -9.27
C SER A 68 -29.01 3.47 -9.16
N PRO A 69 -29.26 2.25 -9.68
CA PRO A 69 -28.29 1.16 -9.61
C PRO A 69 -26.96 1.53 -10.28
N ALA A 70 -25.87 0.93 -9.81
CA ALA A 70 -24.56 1.13 -10.43
C ALA A 70 -24.58 0.73 -11.90
N LYS A 71 -24.01 1.56 -12.77
CA LYS A 71 -23.73 1.17 -14.16
C LYS A 71 -22.73 0.00 -14.12
N LYS A 72 -23.25 -1.23 -14.27
CA LYS A 72 -22.48 -2.47 -14.20
C LYS A 72 -21.53 -2.66 -15.40
N PHE A 73 -21.81 -1.97 -16.50
CA PHE A 73 -21.13 -2.14 -17.78
C PHE A 73 -20.44 -0.85 -18.25
N THR A 74 -19.43 -0.38 -17.51
CA THR A 74 -18.50 0.64 -17.99
C THR A 74 -17.16 -0.01 -18.36
N ARG A 75 -16.37 0.63 -19.22
CA ARG A 75 -15.03 0.13 -19.59
C ARG A 75 -14.14 -0.06 -18.35
N THR A 76 -14.23 0.84 -17.38
CA THR A 76 -13.45 0.79 -16.13
C THR A 76 -13.87 -0.37 -15.22
N THR A 77 -15.18 -0.62 -15.06
CA THR A 77 -15.67 -1.77 -14.28
C THR A 77 -15.26 -3.10 -14.94
N ARG A 78 -15.30 -3.17 -16.27
CA ARG A 78 -14.87 -4.38 -17.00
C ARG A 78 -13.39 -4.68 -16.79
N ILE A 79 -12.53 -3.66 -16.83
CA ILE A 79 -11.09 -3.80 -16.55
C ILE A 79 -10.86 -4.27 -15.11
N ALA A 80 -11.49 -3.63 -14.13
CA ALA A 80 -11.37 -4.02 -12.72
C ALA A 80 -11.79 -5.48 -12.47
N VAL A 81 -12.90 -5.91 -13.07
CA VAL A 81 -13.38 -7.31 -12.97
C VAL A 81 -12.42 -8.28 -13.64
N ASN A 82 -11.83 -7.91 -14.78
CA ASN A 82 -10.89 -8.79 -15.48
C ASN A 82 -9.58 -8.96 -14.70
N ILE A 83 -9.07 -7.88 -14.10
CA ILE A 83 -7.93 -7.91 -13.19
C ILE A 83 -8.26 -8.79 -11.97
N TRP A 84 -9.42 -8.59 -11.36
CA TRP A 84 -9.88 -9.41 -10.23
C TRP A 84 -9.96 -10.90 -10.57
N LYS A 85 -10.57 -11.26 -11.70
CA LYS A 85 -10.67 -12.66 -12.15
C LYS A 85 -9.31 -13.31 -12.38
N ARG A 86 -8.30 -12.54 -12.81
CA ARG A 86 -6.97 -13.06 -13.13
C ARG A 86 -6.05 -13.14 -11.90
N PHE A 87 -6.14 -12.18 -10.99
CA PHE A 87 -5.18 -12.02 -9.89
C PHE A 87 -5.77 -12.31 -8.50
N GLY A 88 -7.09 -12.19 -8.32
CA GLY A 88 -7.75 -12.33 -7.02
C GLY A 88 -7.19 -11.39 -5.95
N ILE A 89 -7.49 -11.69 -4.68
CA ILE A 89 -6.99 -10.89 -3.54
C ILE A 89 -5.46 -11.00 -3.39
N ILE A 90 -4.91 -12.19 -3.61
CA ILE A 90 -3.49 -12.48 -3.41
C ILE A 90 -2.65 -11.69 -4.41
N GLY A 91 -2.99 -11.76 -5.70
CA GLY A 91 -2.25 -11.07 -6.74
C GLY A 91 -2.42 -9.55 -6.63
N ILE A 92 -3.61 -9.05 -6.30
CA ILE A 92 -3.80 -7.60 -6.08
C ILE A 92 -2.97 -7.13 -4.90
N ALA A 93 -3.02 -7.83 -3.76
CA ALA A 93 -2.23 -7.48 -2.59
C ALA A 93 -0.72 -7.54 -2.89
N PHE A 94 -0.25 -8.56 -3.61
CA PHE A 94 1.15 -8.70 -4.02
C PHE A 94 1.60 -7.60 -4.99
N LEU A 95 0.76 -7.21 -5.93
CA LEU A 95 1.04 -6.12 -6.88
C LEU A 95 0.82 -4.74 -6.26
N THR A 96 0.31 -4.63 -5.03
CA THR A 96 0.02 -3.34 -4.39
C THR A 96 1.30 -2.52 -4.12
N PRO A 97 2.29 -3.03 -3.38
CA PRO A 97 3.50 -2.24 -3.10
C PRO A 97 4.25 -1.74 -4.37
N PRO A 98 4.47 -2.56 -5.41
CA PRO A 98 5.23 -2.13 -6.60
C PRO A 98 4.38 -1.41 -7.66
N LEU A 99 3.11 -1.80 -7.88
CA LEU A 99 2.33 -1.38 -9.05
C LEU A 99 1.06 -0.61 -8.67
N PHE A 100 0.23 -1.20 -7.81
CA PHE A 100 -1.02 -0.58 -7.35
C PHE A 100 -0.78 0.09 -6.02
N THR A 101 -0.43 1.37 -6.00
CA THR A 101 -0.19 2.14 -4.75
C THR A 101 -1.01 1.67 -3.54
N PRO A 102 -0.50 1.77 -2.29
CA PRO A 102 -1.20 1.36 -1.06
C PRO A 102 -2.66 1.83 -0.93
N ILE A 103 -3.05 2.81 -1.74
CA ILE A 103 -4.40 3.35 -1.89
C ILE A 103 -5.30 2.49 -2.80
N PHE A 104 -4.81 2.03 -3.95
CA PHE A 104 -5.62 1.36 -4.98
C PHE A 104 -6.02 -0.07 -4.60
N GLY A 105 -5.09 -0.84 -4.04
CA GLY A 105 -5.32 -2.24 -3.66
C GLY A 105 -6.50 -2.44 -2.69
N PRO A 106 -6.57 -1.70 -1.57
CA PRO A 106 -7.66 -1.83 -0.59
C PRO A 106 -9.01 -1.38 -1.16
N ILE A 107 -9.03 -0.33 -1.99
CA ILE A 107 -10.26 0.15 -2.63
C ILE A 107 -10.84 -0.93 -3.54
N LEU A 108 -10.00 -1.60 -4.35
CA LEU A 108 -10.43 -2.73 -5.18
C LEU A 108 -10.95 -3.89 -4.32
N ALA A 109 -10.21 -4.29 -3.28
CA ALA A 109 -10.63 -5.39 -2.41
C ALA A 109 -11.96 -5.11 -1.69
N VAL A 110 -12.16 -3.88 -1.21
CA VAL A 110 -13.42 -3.45 -0.61
C VAL A 110 -14.53 -3.37 -1.66
N ALA A 111 -14.24 -2.94 -2.90
CA ALA A 111 -15.19 -2.96 -4.02
C ALA A 111 -15.67 -4.37 -4.38
N PHE A 112 -14.79 -5.37 -4.29
CA PHE A 112 -15.12 -6.78 -4.50
C PHE A 112 -15.68 -7.49 -3.26
N LYS A 113 -15.93 -6.77 -2.16
CA LYS A 113 -16.48 -7.29 -0.89
C LYS A 113 -15.64 -8.42 -0.27
N VAL A 114 -14.33 -8.32 -0.39
CA VAL A 114 -13.40 -9.26 0.24
C VAL A 114 -13.50 -9.13 1.77
N PRO A 115 -13.48 -10.24 2.53
CA PRO A 115 -13.44 -10.18 3.98
C PRO A 115 -12.20 -9.41 4.46
N ARG A 116 -12.40 -8.49 5.40
CA ARG A 116 -11.36 -7.58 5.91
C ARG A 116 -10.12 -8.33 6.39
N ALA A 117 -10.31 -9.46 7.09
CA ALA A 117 -9.23 -10.31 7.57
C ALA A 117 -8.30 -10.79 6.44
N SER A 118 -8.86 -11.21 5.30
CA SER A 118 -8.05 -11.62 4.14
C SER A 118 -7.31 -10.44 3.52
N ILE A 119 -7.93 -9.25 3.45
CA ILE A 119 -7.24 -8.04 2.97
C ILE A 119 -6.01 -7.78 3.83
N PHE A 120 -6.17 -7.75 5.15
CA PHE A 120 -5.06 -7.48 6.06
C PHE A 120 -3.98 -8.56 6.02
N LEU A 121 -4.35 -9.85 6.00
CA LEU A 121 -3.36 -10.93 5.94
C LEU A 121 -2.51 -10.85 4.66
N TRP A 122 -3.15 -10.79 3.49
CA TRP A 122 -2.43 -10.79 2.22
C TRP A 122 -1.64 -9.51 1.99
N MET A 123 -2.17 -8.36 2.42
CA MET A 123 -1.45 -7.09 2.29
C MET A 123 -0.30 -6.95 3.28
N SER A 124 -0.40 -7.48 4.50
CA SER A 124 0.72 -7.53 5.43
C SER A 124 1.86 -8.40 4.90
N ILE A 125 1.55 -9.59 4.39
CA ILE A 125 2.56 -10.50 3.80
C ILE A 125 3.27 -9.82 2.63
N SER A 126 2.49 -9.17 1.75
CA SER A 126 3.03 -8.42 0.62
C SER A 126 3.90 -7.24 1.05
N ALA A 127 3.43 -6.46 2.03
CA ALA A 127 4.15 -5.30 2.56
C ALA A 127 5.50 -5.69 3.16
N ILE A 128 5.57 -6.81 3.87
CA ILE A 128 6.82 -7.33 4.44
C ILE A 128 7.75 -7.80 3.31
N LEU A 129 7.24 -8.61 2.37
CA LEU A 129 8.06 -9.17 1.28
C LEU A 129 8.66 -8.06 0.41
N TRP A 130 7.83 -7.10 -0.02
CA TRP A 130 8.29 -5.97 -0.81
C TRP A 130 9.07 -4.94 0.00
N GLY A 131 8.74 -4.74 1.27
CA GLY A 131 9.48 -3.87 2.17
C GLY A 131 10.92 -4.35 2.33
N LEU A 132 11.11 -5.63 2.63
CA LEU A 132 12.43 -6.24 2.71
C LEU A 132 13.17 -6.17 1.36
N GLY A 133 12.50 -6.52 0.26
CA GLY A 133 13.10 -6.49 -1.07
C GLY A 133 13.54 -5.09 -1.51
N ILE A 134 12.64 -4.10 -1.43
CA ILE A 134 12.92 -2.73 -1.88
C ILE A 134 13.89 -2.03 -0.92
N SER A 135 13.78 -2.22 0.41
CA SER A 135 14.75 -1.65 1.35
C SER A 135 16.13 -2.28 1.20
N TYR A 136 16.21 -3.60 0.95
CA TYR A 136 17.48 -4.26 0.64
C TYR A 136 18.09 -3.68 -0.64
N ILE A 137 17.32 -3.59 -1.73
CA ILE A 137 17.79 -2.99 -2.99
C ILE A 137 18.21 -1.54 -2.77
N ALA A 138 17.40 -0.71 -2.12
CA ALA A 138 17.71 0.69 -1.88
C ALA A 138 19.02 0.89 -1.09
N HIS A 139 19.31 0.02 -0.11
CA HIS A 139 20.57 0.05 0.63
C HIS A 139 21.76 -0.53 -0.13
N LYS A 140 21.54 -1.59 -0.93
CA LYS A 140 22.57 -2.18 -1.80
C LYS A 140 22.93 -1.27 -2.96
N VAL A 141 21.99 -0.45 -3.42
CA VAL A 141 22.17 0.59 -4.45
C VAL A 141 22.86 1.83 -3.87
N HIS A 142 23.83 1.60 -2.98
CA HIS A 142 24.84 2.58 -2.57
C HIS A 142 25.56 3.25 -3.76
N PHE A 143 25.38 2.74 -4.99
CA PHE A 143 25.75 3.32 -6.28
C PHE A 143 25.04 4.64 -6.63
N ILE A 144 23.87 4.96 -6.06
CA ILE A 144 23.16 6.23 -6.34
C ILE A 144 23.68 7.38 -5.45
N GLN A 145 24.37 7.09 -4.33
CA GLN A 145 24.89 8.14 -3.46
C GLN A 145 26.01 8.97 -4.11
N ASP A 146 26.71 8.42 -5.10
CA ASP A 146 27.74 9.14 -5.86
C ASP A 146 27.16 10.13 -6.88
N TRP A 147 25.86 10.02 -7.20
CA TRP A 147 25.19 10.89 -8.18
C TRP A 147 24.55 12.15 -7.57
N ILE A 148 24.50 12.23 -6.24
CA ILE A 148 23.88 13.34 -5.48
C ILE A 148 24.95 14.17 -4.74
N LYS A 149 26.24 13.83 -4.89
CA LYS A 149 27.36 14.71 -4.51
C LYS A 149 27.75 15.62 -5.66
#